data_AF-A0A3N5D7B8-F1
#
_entry.id   AF-A0A3N5D7B8-F1
#
_cell.length_a   1.000
_cell.length_b   1.000
_cell.length_c   1.000
_cell.angle_alpha   90.00
_cell.angle_beta   90.00
_cell.angle_gamma   90.00
#
_symmetry.space_group_name_H-M   'P 1'
#
loop_
_entity.id
_entity.type
_entity.pdbx_description
1 polymer ?
#
loop_
_entity_poly.entity_id
_entity_poly.type
_entity_poly.pdbx_seq_one_letter_code
_entity_poly.pdbx_strand_id
1 'polypeptide(L)'
;MTDINKIKNAVRMLAGLAESNIDFADDEWSIDYHLDLDKELRDELAKLQIELDLLTNALKEKDLVTAKYALVMARLFSLNLSNFFLNIFEDIEKVGWSEEIKLPAIPEDYQIPEHYNYPKK
;
A
#
# COMPACT_ATOMS: atom_id res chain seq x y z
N MET A 1 5.66 9.88 10.55
CA MET A 1 4.67 8.85 10.19
C MET A 1 4.26 9.17 8.76
N THR A 2 4.38 8.22 7.85
CA THR A 2 3.92 8.38 6.46
C THR A 2 2.40 8.59 6.46
N ASP A 3 1.86 9.23 5.43
CA ASP A 3 0.42 9.51 5.28
C ASP A 3 -0.03 8.83 3.99
N ILE A 4 -0.15 7.51 4.06
CA ILE A 4 -0.49 6.63 2.93
C ILE A 4 -1.94 6.83 2.53
N ASN A 5 -2.83 7.22 3.46
CA ASN A 5 -4.22 7.55 3.11
C ASN A 5 -4.35 8.61 2.00
N LYS A 6 -3.33 9.47 1.81
CA LYS A 6 -3.26 10.40 0.66
C LYS A 6 -3.47 9.72 -0.69
N ILE A 7 -3.05 8.47 -0.85
CA ILE A 7 -3.20 7.78 -2.13
C ILE A 7 -4.67 7.64 -2.52
N LYS A 8 -5.53 7.24 -1.58
CA LYS A 8 -6.97 7.08 -1.83
C LYS A 8 -7.60 8.40 -2.26
N ASN A 9 -7.19 9.49 -1.62
CA ASN A 9 -7.70 10.82 -1.94
C ASN A 9 -7.20 11.31 -3.31
N ALA A 10 -5.93 11.07 -3.62
CA ALA A 10 -5.34 11.44 -4.90
C ALA A 10 -5.98 10.65 -6.06
N VAL A 11 -6.19 9.35 -5.89
CA VAL A 11 -6.87 8.50 -6.88
C VAL A 11 -8.30 8.96 -7.13
N ARG A 12 -9.10 9.19 -6.07
CA ARG A 12 -10.47 9.72 -6.22
C ARG A 12 -10.50 11.08 -6.92
N MET A 13 -9.58 11.97 -6.56
CA MET A 13 -9.50 13.30 -7.17
C MET A 13 -9.13 13.20 -8.67
N LEU A 14 -8.21 12.31 -9.02
CA LEU A 14 -7.81 12.08 -10.40
C LEU A 14 -8.96 11.52 -11.24
N ALA A 15 -9.69 10.52 -10.73
CA ALA A 15 -10.88 9.97 -11.39
C ALA A 15 -11.96 11.04 -11.61
N GLY A 16 -12.21 11.90 -10.60
CA GLY A 16 -13.16 13.01 -10.72
C GLY A 16 -12.74 14.07 -11.76
N LEU A 17 -11.44 14.37 -11.86
CA LEU A 17 -10.90 15.30 -12.87
C LEU A 17 -10.94 14.73 -14.28
N ALA A 18 -10.86 13.41 -14.43
CA ALA A 18 -10.96 12.72 -15.72
C ALA A 18 -12.43 12.54 -16.19
N GLU A 19 -13.41 13.09 -15.45
CA GLU A 19 -14.85 12.93 -15.68
C GLU A 19 -15.32 11.46 -15.70
N SER A 20 -14.54 10.56 -15.07
CA SER A 20 -14.90 9.14 -14.95
C SER A 20 -15.90 8.97 -13.80
N ASN A 21 -17.05 8.34 -14.08
CA ASN A 21 -18.05 8.02 -13.07
C ASN A 21 -17.69 6.70 -12.37
N ILE A 22 -16.67 6.74 -11.52
CA ILE A 22 -16.14 5.58 -10.81
C ILE A 22 -16.71 5.50 -9.41
N ASP A 23 -17.25 4.33 -9.06
CA ASP A 23 -17.56 3.98 -7.68
C ASP A 23 -16.37 3.27 -7.03
N PHE A 24 -15.94 3.77 -5.88
CA PHE A 24 -14.85 3.21 -5.07
C PHE A 24 -15.37 2.36 -3.91
N ALA A 25 -16.69 2.08 -3.88
CA ALA A 25 -17.33 1.21 -2.90
C ALA A 25 -17.46 -0.25 -3.36
N ASP A 26 -17.04 -0.57 -4.59
CA ASP A 26 -17.19 -1.90 -5.19
C ASP A 26 -15.95 -2.80 -5.03
N ASP A 27 -16.15 -4.10 -5.18
CA ASP A 27 -15.12 -5.17 -5.06
C ASP A 27 -14.10 -5.18 -6.22
N GLU A 28 -14.22 -4.24 -7.15
CA GLU A 28 -13.32 -4.07 -8.30
C GLU A 28 -11.99 -3.36 -7.96
N TRP A 29 -11.82 -2.92 -6.72
CA TRP A 29 -10.62 -2.23 -6.22
C TRP A 29 -9.84 -3.11 -5.25
N SER A 30 -8.51 -3.11 -5.37
CA SER A 30 -7.65 -3.93 -4.52
C SER A 30 -7.48 -3.31 -3.13
N ILE A 31 -7.53 -1.98 -3.01
CA ILE A 31 -7.57 -1.30 -1.71
C ILE A 31 -9.01 -1.28 -1.18
N ASP A 32 -9.20 -1.58 0.11
CA ASP A 32 -10.44 -1.20 0.80
C ASP A 32 -10.44 0.31 1.09
N TYR A 33 -11.19 1.04 0.28
CA TYR A 33 -11.30 2.49 0.34
C TYR A 33 -12.02 3.03 1.58
N HIS A 34 -12.62 2.17 2.39
CA HIS A 34 -13.26 2.50 3.68
C HIS A 34 -12.30 2.37 4.88
N LEU A 35 -11.21 1.61 4.76
CA LEU A 35 -10.25 1.42 5.85
C LEU A 35 -9.22 2.55 5.95
N ASP A 36 -8.67 2.77 7.14
CA ASP A 36 -7.51 3.64 7.34
C ASP A 36 -6.21 2.88 7.02
N LEU A 37 -5.59 3.21 5.88
CA LEU A 37 -4.39 2.50 5.40
C LEU A 37 -3.17 2.71 6.29
N ASP A 38 -3.06 3.89 6.92
CA ASP A 38 -1.98 4.14 7.86
C ASP A 38 -2.16 3.31 9.13
N LYS A 39 -3.41 3.11 9.56
CA LYS A 39 -3.72 2.20 10.68
C LYS A 39 -3.43 0.75 10.30
N GLU A 40 -3.88 0.32 9.13
CA GLU A 40 -3.66 -1.05 8.64
C GLU A 40 -2.16 -1.39 8.56
N LEU A 41 -1.36 -0.51 7.95
CA LEU A 41 0.09 -0.70 7.87
C LEU A 41 0.72 -0.78 9.27
N ARG A 42 0.33 0.13 10.19
CA ARG A 42 0.84 0.11 11.57
C ARG A 42 0.49 -1.19 12.28
N ASP A 43 -0.74 -1.67 12.13
CA ASP A 43 -1.21 -2.88 12.79
C ASP A 43 -0.48 -4.12 12.26
N GLU A 44 -0.28 -4.24 10.94
CA GLU A 44 0.46 -5.37 10.35
C GLU A 44 1.95 -5.34 10.72
N LEU A 45 2.58 -4.15 10.73
CA LEU A 45 3.96 -4.01 11.22
C LEU A 45 4.10 -4.39 12.70
N ALA A 46 3.14 -3.98 13.53
CA ALA A 46 3.13 -4.33 14.95
C ALA A 46 2.98 -5.84 15.17
N LYS A 47 2.09 -6.51 14.42
CA LYS A 47 1.95 -7.97 14.44
C LYS A 47 3.24 -8.66 14.03
N LEU A 48 3.87 -8.23 12.94
CA LEU A 48 5.15 -8.78 12.51
C LEU A 48 6.23 -8.62 13.58
N GLN A 49 6.33 -7.44 14.20
CA GLN A 49 7.31 -7.17 15.25
C GLN A 49 7.12 -8.11 16.45
N ILE A 50 5.88 -8.32 16.91
CA ILE A 50 5.57 -9.23 18.02
C ILE A 50 6.08 -10.65 17.73
N GLU A 51 5.87 -11.15 16.52
CA GLU A 51 6.33 -12.49 16.14
C GLU A 51 7.84 -12.59 16.00
N LEU A 52 8.51 -11.54 15.53
CA LEU A 52 9.98 -11.49 15.48
C LEU A 52 10.61 -11.47 16.88
N ASP A 53 9.97 -10.77 17.83
CA ASP A 53 10.40 -10.75 19.22
C ASP A 53 10.21 -12.13 19.87
N LEU A 54 9.05 -12.78 19.64
CA LEU A 54 8.79 -14.14 20.12
C LEU A 54 9.79 -15.14 19.55
N LEU A 55 10.05 -15.07 18.24
CA LEU A 55 11.04 -15.91 17.55
C LEU A 55 12.42 -15.76 18.19
N THR A 56 12.86 -14.52 18.40
CA THR A 56 14.17 -14.23 18.98
C THR A 56 14.29 -14.77 20.41
N ASN A 57 13.24 -14.64 21.21
CA ASN A 57 13.23 -15.16 22.58
C ASN A 57 13.19 -16.68 22.63
N ALA A 58 12.37 -17.33 21.80
CA ALA A 58 12.30 -18.79 21.72
C ALA A 58 13.64 -19.41 21.29
N LEU A 59 14.37 -18.75 20.37
CA LEU A 59 15.70 -19.18 19.95
C LEU A 59 16.73 -19.12 21.08
N LYS A 60 16.68 -18.09 21.95
CA LYS A 60 17.57 -17.98 23.12
C LYS A 60 17.33 -19.10 24.13
N GLU A 61 16.06 -19.47 24.34
CA GLU A 61 15.65 -20.56 25.23
C GLU A 61 15.77 -21.96 24.59
N LYS A 62 16.19 -22.04 23.32
CA LYS A 62 16.25 -23.28 22.52
C LYS A 62 14.90 -24.00 22.39
N ASP A 63 13.80 -23.27 22.53
CA ASP A 63 12.44 -23.78 22.28
C ASP A 63 12.13 -23.74 20.78
N LEU A 64 12.43 -24.85 20.11
CA LEU A 64 12.26 -24.97 18.65
C LEU A 64 10.79 -25.04 18.22
N VAL A 65 9.87 -25.43 19.10
CA VAL A 65 8.44 -25.49 18.77
C VAL A 65 7.88 -24.07 18.71
N THR A 66 8.15 -23.26 19.74
CA THR A 66 7.74 -21.85 19.77
C THR A 66 8.45 -21.05 18.67
N ALA A 67 9.74 -21.32 18.41
CA ALA A 67 10.45 -20.67 17.30
C ALA A 67 9.80 -20.98 15.95
N LYS A 68 9.40 -22.23 15.69
CA LYS A 68 8.71 -22.60 14.45
C LYS A 68 7.35 -21.91 14.34
N TYR A 69 6.59 -21.83 15.43
CA TYR A 69 5.31 -21.12 15.45
C TYR A 69 5.49 -19.64 15.08
N ALA A 70 6.39 -18.94 15.78
CA ALA A 70 6.66 -17.53 15.54
C ALA A 70 7.13 -17.28 14.10
N LEU A 71 7.94 -18.18 13.54
CA LEU A 71 8.39 -18.09 12.14
C LEU A 71 7.23 -18.22 11.13
N VAL A 72 6.26 -19.12 11.39
CA VAL A 72 5.06 -19.26 10.55
C VAL A 72 4.23 -17.99 10.58
N MET A 73 4.05 -17.40 11.76
CA MET A 73 3.27 -16.17 11.93
C MET A 73 3.98 -14.95 11.32
N ALA A 74 5.30 -14.82 11.53
CA ALA A 74 6.10 -13.78 10.88
C ALA A 74 6.02 -13.86 9.35
N ARG A 75 6.03 -15.09 8.79
CA ARG A 75 5.80 -15.30 7.34
C ARG A 75 4.42 -14.81 6.90
N LEU A 76 3.37 -15.08 7.68
CA LEU A 76 2.01 -14.63 7.38
C LEU A 76 1.92 -13.10 7.35
N PHE A 77 2.39 -12.42 8.40
CA PHE A 77 2.31 -10.95 8.46
C PHE A 77 3.22 -10.27 7.43
N SER A 78 4.34 -10.90 7.06
CA SER A 78 5.15 -10.44 5.93
C SER A 78 4.41 -10.52 4.59
N LEU A 79 3.63 -11.60 4.37
CA LEU A 79 2.79 -11.73 3.18
C LEU A 79 1.67 -10.67 3.17
N ASN A 80 1.03 -10.42 4.32
CA ASN A 80 0.02 -9.37 4.42
C ASN A 80 0.59 -7.99 4.06
N LEU A 81 1.78 -7.65 4.57
CA LEU A 81 2.46 -6.40 4.19
C LEU A 81 2.78 -6.35 2.70
N SER A 82 3.22 -7.46 2.11
CA SER A 82 3.43 -7.54 0.67
C SER A 82 2.15 -7.28 -0.12
N ASN A 83 1.05 -7.90 0.30
CA ASN A 83 -0.26 -7.72 -0.33
C ASN A 83 -0.76 -6.28 -0.16
N PHE A 84 -0.57 -5.66 1.01
CA PHE A 84 -0.93 -4.26 1.24
C PHE A 84 -0.30 -3.32 0.19
N PHE A 85 1.01 -3.47 -0.08
CA PHE A 85 1.68 -2.67 -1.11
C PHE A 85 1.30 -3.08 -2.54
N LEU A 86 1.04 -4.36 -2.78
CA LEU A 86 0.58 -4.85 -4.08
C LEU A 86 -0.79 -4.27 -4.43
N ASN A 87 -1.73 -4.28 -3.49
CA ASN A 87 -3.07 -3.72 -3.67
C ASN A 87 -3.00 -2.22 -4.00
N ILE A 88 -2.09 -1.50 -3.34
CA ILE A 88 -1.82 -0.09 -3.66
C ILE A 88 -1.31 0.06 -5.10
N PHE A 89 -0.36 -0.78 -5.51
CA PHE A 89 0.19 -0.76 -6.86
C PHE A 89 -0.88 -1.07 -7.92
N GLU A 90 -1.71 -2.09 -7.70
CA GLU A 90 -2.77 -2.51 -8.62
C GLU A 90 -3.78 -1.39 -8.87
N ASP A 91 -4.18 -0.66 -7.82
CA ASP A 91 -5.07 0.48 -7.94
C ASP A 91 -4.43 1.67 -8.69
N ILE A 92 -3.14 1.94 -8.45
CA ILE A 92 -2.37 2.95 -9.20
C ILE A 92 -2.33 2.57 -10.69
N GLU A 93 -2.03 1.31 -11.00
CA GLU A 93 -2.00 0.79 -12.38
C GLU A 93 -3.36 0.92 -13.05
N LYS A 94 -4.44 0.48 -12.36
CA LYS A 94 -5.82 0.60 -12.87
C LYS A 94 -6.14 2.05 -13.19
N VAL A 95 -5.77 3.00 -12.33
CA VAL A 95 -6.10 4.41 -12.53
C VAL A 95 -5.25 5.08 -13.61
N GLY A 96 -3.97 4.74 -13.68
CA GLY A 96 -3.03 5.40 -14.57
C GLY A 96 -2.98 4.84 -16.00
N TRP A 97 -3.36 3.57 -16.18
CA TRP A 97 -3.12 2.83 -17.42
C TRP A 97 -4.34 2.05 -17.95
N SER A 98 -5.49 2.09 -17.28
CA SER A 98 -6.71 1.50 -17.84
C SER A 98 -7.39 2.42 -18.87
N GLU A 99 -8.27 1.83 -19.68
CA GLU A 99 -9.13 2.56 -20.61
C GLU A 99 -10.30 3.28 -19.91
N GLU A 100 -10.53 3.02 -18.61
CA GLU A 100 -11.60 3.61 -17.81
C GLU A 100 -11.31 5.07 -17.41
N ILE A 101 -10.03 5.42 -17.26
CA ILE A 101 -9.56 6.75 -16.90
C ILE A 101 -8.61 7.26 -17.98
N LYS A 102 -9.10 8.18 -18.81
CA LYS A 102 -8.33 8.73 -19.93
C LYS A 102 -7.40 9.84 -19.47
N LEU A 103 -6.20 9.46 -19.04
CA LEU A 103 -5.14 10.41 -18.72
C LEU A 103 -4.38 10.84 -19.99
N PRO A 104 -3.86 12.09 -20.03
CA PRO A 104 -3.03 12.52 -21.14
C PRO A 104 -1.70 11.75 -21.16
N ALA A 105 -1.18 11.51 -22.35
CA ALA A 105 0.18 11.00 -22.51
C ALA A 105 1.22 12.01 -21.95
N ILE A 106 2.30 11.49 -21.36
CA ILE A 106 3.41 12.31 -20.88
C ILE A 106 4.27 12.71 -22.11
N PRO A 107 4.49 14.01 -22.38
CA PRO A 107 5.40 14.45 -23.45
C PRO A 107 6.86 14.04 -23.23
N GLU A 108 7.63 13.79 -24.30
CA GLU A 108 9.03 13.33 -24.23
C GLU A 108 9.93 14.26 -23.38
N ASP A 109 9.76 15.58 -23.50
CA ASP A 109 10.56 16.58 -22.78
C ASP A 109 9.85 17.15 -21.54
N TYR A 110 8.83 16.46 -21.01
CA TYR A 110 8.05 16.97 -19.88
C TYR A 110 8.93 17.27 -18.66
N GLN A 111 8.87 18.50 -18.17
CA GLN A 111 9.47 18.94 -16.93
C GLN A 111 8.38 19.27 -15.93
N ILE A 112 8.56 18.86 -14.67
CA ILE A 112 7.64 19.22 -13.59
C ILE A 112 7.66 20.75 -13.43
N PRO A 113 6.50 21.44 -13.47
CA PRO A 113 6.45 22.89 -13.33
C PRO A 113 7.05 23.40 -12.01
N GLU A 114 7.78 24.51 -12.06
CA GLU A 114 8.56 25.04 -10.91
C GLU A 114 7.69 25.35 -9.69
N HIS A 115 6.44 25.76 -9.88
CA HIS A 115 5.53 26.12 -8.79
C HIS A 115 5.15 24.94 -7.89
N TYR A 116 5.41 23.69 -8.32
CA TYR A 116 5.25 22.51 -7.46
C TYR A 116 6.42 22.30 -6.49
N ASN A 117 7.51 23.08 -6.58
CA ASN A 117 8.70 22.97 -5.73
C ASN A 117 9.27 21.55 -5.66
N TYR A 118 9.18 20.79 -6.76
CA TYR A 118 9.65 19.41 -6.81
C TYR A 118 11.18 19.35 -6.66
N PRO A 119 11.74 18.50 -5.79
CA PRO A 119 13.18 18.40 -5.60
C PRO A 119 13.86 18.00 -6.92
N LYS A 120 14.75 18.86 -7.42
CA LYS A 120 15.63 18.49 -8.54
C LYS A 120 16.61 17.44 -8.03
N LYS A 121 16.65 16.28 -8.69
CA LYS A 121 17.63 15.22 -8.42
C LYS A 121 19.03 15.65 -8.85
#